data_AF-A0A2S3U0L7-F1
#
_entry.id   AF-A0A2S3U0L7-F1
#
_cell.length_a   1.000
_cell.length_b   1.000
_cell.length_c   1.000
_cell.angle_alpha   90.00
_cell.angle_beta   90.00
_cell.angle_gamma   90.00
#
_symmetry.space_group_name_H-M   'P 1'
#
loop_
_entity.id
_entity.type
_entity.pdbx_description
1 polymer ?
#
loop_
_entity_poly.entity_id
_entity_poly.type
_entity_poly.pdbx_seq_one_letter_code
_entity_poly.pdbx_strand_id
1 'polypeptide(L)'
;MGVKLSLVSSGAIGVGLNYMGLKQRPKAIPEQQAIAAIGQTELISIYKERFAIYEQKIGQLLLTRDIFVYPKSHHNVLNTFEALLKQNVVPIVNENDTVAVDELDHETKFGDNDQLSAIVATNIGADLLIMLSDIDGFYDGNPNADARAQLLGHIEKVDQHTYKLAGGSGSRFGTGGMVTKLKAAERMIDANGQMILANGADPTIIFKF
;
A
#
# COMPACT_ATOMS: atom_id res chain seq x y z
N MET A 1 -6.95 -25.89 -0.16
CA MET A 1 -5.63 -25.30 0.20
C MET A 1 -5.89 -23.89 0.71
N GLY A 2 -5.21 -23.45 1.77
CA GLY A 2 -5.37 -22.09 2.30
C GLY A 2 -4.58 -21.06 1.48
N VAL A 3 -5.05 -19.83 1.43
CA VAL A 3 -4.36 -18.70 0.79
C VAL A 3 -3.24 -18.19 1.71
N LYS A 4 -2.06 -17.90 1.17
CA LYS A 4 -0.99 -17.20 1.88
C LYS A 4 -1.19 -15.69 1.73
N LEU A 5 -1.27 -14.98 2.85
CA LEU A 5 -1.59 -13.56 2.89
C LEU A 5 -0.42 -12.75 3.43
N SER A 6 -0.16 -11.61 2.81
CA SER A 6 0.63 -10.50 3.36
C SER A 6 -0.23 -9.25 3.33
N LEU A 7 -0.22 -8.47 4.40
CA LEU A 7 -0.93 -7.20 4.48
C LEU A 7 0.06 -6.05 4.40
N VAL A 8 -0.16 -5.11 3.50
CA VAL A 8 0.54 -3.82 3.51
C VAL A 8 -0.40 -2.78 4.07
N SER A 9 -0.03 -2.14 5.17
CA SER A 9 -0.89 -1.17 5.87
C SER A 9 -0.20 0.17 5.94
N SER A 10 -0.96 1.22 5.69
CA SER A 10 -0.60 2.60 6.05
C SER A 10 -1.14 2.95 7.44
N GLY A 11 -1.08 4.23 7.81
CA GLY A 11 -1.87 4.78 8.91
C GLY A 11 -1.13 4.96 10.25
N ALA A 12 0.14 4.56 10.34
CA ALA A 12 0.94 4.72 11.57
C ALA A 12 0.90 6.16 12.11
N ILE A 13 1.15 7.17 11.27
CA ILE A 13 1.05 8.57 11.70
C ILE A 13 -0.35 8.95 12.19
N GLY A 14 -1.41 8.52 11.49
CA GLY A 14 -2.79 8.83 11.87
C GLY A 14 -3.15 8.23 13.24
N VAL A 15 -2.77 6.97 13.47
CA VAL A 15 -2.91 6.30 14.77
C VAL A 15 -2.11 7.04 15.84
N GLY A 16 -0.87 7.43 15.55
CA GLY A 16 0.00 8.15 16.47
C GLY A 16 -0.53 9.53 16.87
N LEU A 17 -1.08 10.29 15.91
CA LEU A 17 -1.72 11.58 16.19
C LEU A 17 -2.91 11.42 17.14
N ASN A 18 -3.77 10.44 16.87
CA ASN A 18 -4.92 10.15 17.73
C ASN A 18 -4.48 9.72 19.13
N TYR A 19 -3.50 8.82 19.23
CA TYR A 19 -2.95 8.35 20.50
C TYR A 19 -2.35 9.48 21.34
N MET A 20 -1.64 10.41 20.69
CA MET A 20 -1.02 11.57 21.34
C MET A 20 -1.98 12.75 21.57
N GLY A 21 -3.25 12.65 21.16
CA GLY A 21 -4.23 13.73 21.28
C GLY A 21 -3.93 14.96 20.41
N LEU A 22 -3.15 14.79 19.33
CA LEU A 22 -2.77 15.87 18.43
C LEU A 22 -3.80 16.06 17.32
N LYS A 23 -4.30 17.28 17.17
CA LYS A 23 -5.30 17.62 16.14
C LYS A 23 -4.70 17.82 14.75
N GLN A 24 -3.41 18.13 14.68
CA GLN A 24 -2.73 18.46 13.43
C GLN A 24 -1.41 17.72 13.37
N ARG A 25 -1.03 17.34 12.15
CA ARG A 25 0.25 16.72 11.88
C ARG A 25 1.38 17.74 12.09
N PRO A 26 2.44 17.38 12.84
CA PRO A 26 3.60 18.25 12.99
C PRO A 26 4.26 18.57 11.64
N LYS A 27 4.83 19.77 11.51
CA LYS A 27 5.53 20.19 10.28
C LYS A 27 6.95 19.64 10.23
N ALA A 28 7.66 19.64 11.36
CA ALA A 28 9.04 19.22 11.40
C ALA A 28 9.17 17.70 11.15
N ILE A 29 10.11 17.32 10.28
CA ILE A 29 10.39 15.93 9.93
C ILE A 29 10.63 15.06 11.17
N PRO A 30 11.51 15.44 12.12
CA PRO A 30 11.75 14.61 13.31
C PRO A 30 10.50 14.37 14.17
N GLU A 31 9.61 15.38 14.27
CA GLU A 31 8.36 15.26 15.02
C GLU A 31 7.40 14.29 14.32
N GLN A 32 7.32 14.32 12.99
CA GLN A 32 6.52 13.37 12.23
C GLN A 32 7.04 11.93 12.40
N GLN A 33 8.36 11.74 12.38
CA GLN A 33 8.98 10.42 12.61
C GLN A 33 8.71 9.90 14.01
N ALA A 34 8.75 10.78 15.02
CA ALA A 34 8.39 10.42 16.39
C ALA A 34 6.92 9.98 16.48
N ILE A 35 6.00 10.70 15.84
CA ILE A 35 4.58 10.32 15.78
C ILE A 35 4.38 9.01 15.02
N ALA A 36 5.09 8.79 13.92
CA ALA A 36 5.05 7.54 13.17
C ALA A 36 5.53 6.35 14.02
N ALA A 37 6.64 6.51 14.76
CA ALA A 37 7.18 5.46 15.64
C ALA A 37 6.19 5.08 16.77
N ILE A 38 5.56 6.09 17.40
CA ILE A 38 4.51 5.89 18.41
C ILE A 38 3.31 5.16 17.78
N GLY A 39 2.78 5.70 16.69
CA GLY A 39 1.58 5.17 16.06
C GLY A 39 1.78 3.81 15.39
N GLN A 40 3.00 3.48 14.95
CA GLN A 40 3.33 2.16 14.42
C GLN A 40 3.24 1.07 15.51
N THR A 41 3.59 1.41 16.76
CA THR A 41 3.44 0.52 17.92
C THR A 41 1.97 0.23 18.20
N GLU A 42 1.14 1.26 18.17
CA GLU A 42 -0.31 1.12 18.35
C GLU A 42 -0.96 0.36 17.18
N LEU A 43 -0.59 0.69 15.94
CA LEU A 43 -1.10 0.04 14.73
C LEU A 43 -0.85 -1.47 14.76
N ILE A 44 0.37 -1.90 15.11
CA ILE A 44 0.67 -3.33 15.19
C ILE A 44 -0.04 -4.01 16.37
N SER A 45 -0.27 -3.29 17.48
CA SER A 45 -1.07 -3.81 18.59
C SER A 45 -2.51 -4.08 18.16
N ILE A 46 -3.14 -3.15 17.43
CA ILE A 46 -4.50 -3.32 16.89
C ILE A 46 -4.55 -4.54 15.98
N TYR A 47 -3.61 -4.68 15.03
CA TYR A 47 -3.58 -5.87 14.18
C TYR A 47 -3.38 -7.15 14.98
N LYS A 48 -2.45 -7.16 15.94
CA LYS A 48 -2.19 -8.32 16.80
C LYS A 48 -3.44 -8.77 17.52
N GLU A 49 -4.18 -7.84 18.13
CA GLU A 49 -5.42 -8.13 18.85
C GLU A 49 -6.50 -8.68 17.92
N ARG A 50 -6.69 -8.09 16.74
CA ARG A 50 -7.72 -8.53 15.77
C ARG A 50 -7.41 -9.89 15.17
N PHE A 51 -6.17 -10.14 14.77
CA PHE A 51 -5.78 -11.44 14.22
C PHE A 51 -5.76 -12.56 15.29
N ALA A 52 -5.46 -12.23 16.54
CA ALA A 52 -5.49 -13.20 17.64
C ALA A 52 -6.88 -13.81 17.89
N ILE A 53 -7.97 -13.10 17.57
CA ILE A 53 -9.35 -13.61 17.64
C ILE A 53 -9.54 -14.86 16.77
N TYR A 54 -8.78 -14.95 15.67
CA TYR A 54 -8.81 -16.06 14.71
C TYR A 54 -7.62 -17.00 14.89
N GLU A 55 -6.92 -16.96 16.04
CA GLU A 55 -5.70 -17.72 16.32
C GLU A 55 -4.57 -17.50 15.29
N GLN A 56 -4.64 -16.39 14.55
CA GLN A 56 -3.73 -16.07 13.48
C GLN A 56 -2.57 -15.24 14.03
N LYS A 57 -1.34 -15.74 13.86
CA LYS A 57 -0.12 -15.01 14.23
C LYS A 57 0.25 -14.01 13.14
N ILE A 58 0.82 -12.88 13.56
CA ILE A 58 1.34 -11.84 12.66
C ILE A 58 2.84 -11.61 12.88
N GLY A 59 3.52 -11.13 11.85
CA GLY A 59 4.92 -10.70 11.92
C GLY A 59 5.09 -9.31 11.32
N GLN A 60 5.66 -8.37 12.05
CA GLN A 60 5.86 -7.01 11.56
C GLN A 60 7.11 -6.92 10.67
N LEU A 61 6.97 -6.26 9.52
CA LEU A 61 8.08 -5.92 8.63
C LEU A 61 8.03 -4.43 8.33
N LEU A 62 9.07 -3.69 8.73
CA LEU A 62 9.24 -2.27 8.41
C LEU A 62 10.31 -2.14 7.33
N LEU A 63 9.92 -1.65 6.15
CA LEU A 63 10.77 -1.62 4.97
C LEU A 63 10.96 -0.19 4.47
N THR A 64 12.09 0.07 3.83
CA THR A 64 12.31 1.24 2.99
C THR A 64 12.45 0.80 1.54
N ARG A 65 12.13 1.67 0.58
CA ARG A 65 12.16 1.33 -0.84
C ARG A 65 13.54 0.88 -1.34
N ASP A 66 14.59 1.49 -0.82
CA ASP A 66 15.98 1.22 -1.19
C ASP A 66 16.45 -0.19 -0.80
N ILE A 67 15.78 -0.85 0.16
CA ILE A 67 16.10 -2.24 0.54
C ILE A 67 16.00 -3.18 -0.67
N PHE A 68 15.12 -2.90 -1.62
CA PHE A 68 14.97 -3.73 -2.83
C PHE A 68 15.98 -3.39 -3.93
N VAL A 69 16.79 -2.34 -3.76
CA VAL A 69 17.89 -1.97 -4.66
C VAL A 69 19.18 -2.69 -4.26
N TYR A 70 19.39 -2.94 -2.96
CA TYR A 70 20.59 -3.60 -2.45
C TYR A 70 20.45 -5.12 -2.39
N PRO A 71 21.26 -5.92 -3.13
CA PRO A 71 21.05 -7.36 -3.27
C PRO A 71 21.01 -8.16 -1.97
N LYS A 72 21.83 -7.79 -0.97
CA LYS A 72 21.88 -8.49 0.32
C LYS A 72 20.62 -8.22 1.16
N SER A 73 20.22 -6.95 1.27
CA SER A 73 19.03 -6.55 2.03
C SER A 73 17.78 -7.13 1.39
N HIS A 74 17.69 -7.06 0.06
CA HIS A 74 16.65 -7.70 -0.74
C HIS A 74 16.50 -9.19 -0.43
N HIS A 75 17.59 -9.96 -0.51
CA HIS A 75 17.57 -11.40 -0.21
C HIS A 75 17.15 -11.70 1.23
N ASN A 76 17.63 -10.92 2.21
CA ASN A 76 17.26 -11.10 3.61
C ASN A 76 15.77 -10.86 3.87
N VAL A 77 15.18 -9.84 3.23
CA VAL A 77 13.74 -9.57 3.32
C VAL A 77 12.95 -10.74 2.74
N LEU A 78 13.32 -11.23 1.55
CA LEU A 78 12.67 -12.38 0.93
C LEU A 78 12.71 -13.64 1.78
N ASN A 79 13.88 -13.96 2.34
CA ASN A 79 14.03 -15.11 3.25
C ASN A 79 13.11 -14.97 4.48
N THR A 80 12.94 -13.74 4.98
CA THR A 80 12.05 -13.46 6.11
C THR A 80 10.58 -13.67 5.75
N PHE A 81 10.14 -13.14 4.60
CA PHE A 81 8.78 -13.40 4.08
C PHE A 81 8.53 -14.90 3.92
N GLU A 82 9.45 -15.62 3.29
CA GLU A 82 9.33 -17.06 3.06
C GLU A 82 9.22 -17.83 4.40
N ALA A 83 10.05 -17.49 5.39
CA ALA A 83 10.03 -18.11 6.71
C ALA A 83 8.71 -17.85 7.46
N LEU A 84 8.20 -16.61 7.45
CA LEU A 84 6.92 -16.26 8.07
C LEU A 84 5.75 -17.02 7.41
N LEU A 85 5.69 -16.98 6.08
CA LEU A 85 4.61 -17.63 5.33
C LEU A 85 4.65 -19.16 5.48
N LYS A 86 5.83 -19.79 5.54
CA LYS A 86 5.98 -21.23 5.84
C LYS A 86 5.41 -21.61 7.20
N GLN A 87 5.52 -20.72 8.19
CA GLN A 87 4.97 -20.91 9.54
C GLN A 87 3.50 -20.49 9.69
N ASN A 88 2.81 -20.18 8.57
CA ASN A 88 1.45 -19.62 8.57
C ASN A 88 1.34 -18.34 9.42
N VAL A 89 2.38 -17.52 9.46
CA VAL A 89 2.35 -16.19 10.07
C VAL A 89 2.06 -15.17 8.97
N VAL A 90 1.09 -14.26 9.21
CA VAL A 90 0.73 -13.20 8.26
C VAL A 90 1.71 -12.03 8.43
N PRO A 91 2.53 -11.69 7.41
CA PRO A 91 3.35 -10.50 7.45
C PRO A 91 2.49 -9.25 7.39
N ILE A 92 2.72 -8.31 8.31
CA ILE A 92 2.14 -6.97 8.29
C ILE A 92 3.26 -6.00 7.96
N VAL A 93 3.23 -5.50 6.73
CA VAL A 93 4.25 -4.65 6.14
C VAL A 93 3.83 -3.20 6.23
N ASN A 94 4.76 -2.34 6.62
CA ASN A 94 4.62 -0.90 6.45
C ASN A 94 5.98 -0.29 6.12
N GLU A 95 5.98 0.95 5.70
CA GLU A 95 7.17 1.74 5.54
C GLU A 95 7.85 2.03 6.89
N ASN A 96 9.18 2.06 6.90
CA ASN A 96 9.94 2.45 8.07
C ASN A 96 10.13 3.97 8.11
N ASP A 97 9.06 4.68 8.52
CA ASP A 97 9.01 6.16 8.56
C ASP A 97 10.17 6.79 9.36
N THR A 98 10.74 6.11 10.35
CA THR A 98 11.84 6.63 11.18
C THR A 98 13.16 6.78 10.42
N VAL A 99 13.36 5.99 9.37
CA VAL A 99 14.60 6.00 8.57
C VAL A 99 14.37 6.36 7.10
N ALA A 100 13.12 6.50 6.67
CA ALA A 100 12.77 7.01 5.35
C ALA A 100 13.26 8.47 5.22
N VAL A 101 14.22 8.71 4.32
CA VAL A 101 14.95 9.98 4.21
C VAL A 101 14.27 10.96 3.24
N ASP A 102 13.45 10.45 2.31
CA ASP A 102 13.04 11.20 1.12
C ASP A 102 11.56 11.68 1.10
N GLU A 103 10.72 11.29 2.07
CA GLU A 103 9.25 11.33 1.90
C GLU A 103 8.47 12.19 2.94
N LEU A 104 9.17 12.94 3.80
CA LEU A 104 8.51 13.72 4.87
C LEU A 104 8.21 15.18 4.51
N ASP A 105 8.40 15.56 3.24
CA ASP A 105 7.79 16.77 2.68
C ASP A 105 6.29 16.54 2.47
N HIS A 106 5.47 17.42 3.04
CA HIS A 106 4.02 17.22 3.23
C HIS A 106 3.19 17.18 1.94
N GLU A 107 3.80 17.34 0.77
CA GLU A 107 3.07 17.49 -0.50
C GLU A 107 3.03 16.22 -1.39
N THR A 108 3.75 15.14 -1.03
CA THR A 108 3.87 13.93 -1.89
C THR A 108 3.47 12.59 -1.24
N LYS A 109 2.94 12.62 -0.02
CA LYS A 109 2.61 11.48 0.87
C LYS A 109 1.64 10.39 0.35
N PHE A 110 1.02 10.55 -0.82
CA PHE A 110 -0.13 9.72 -1.23
C PHE A 110 0.20 8.58 -2.21
N GLY A 111 1.46 8.20 -2.36
CA GLY A 111 1.88 7.14 -3.29
C GLY A 111 2.68 5.98 -2.70
N ASP A 112 3.04 6.03 -1.42
CA ASP A 112 4.12 5.17 -0.93
C ASP A 112 3.71 3.72 -0.72
N ASN A 113 2.55 3.48 -0.12
CA ASN A 113 2.08 2.12 0.10
C ASN A 113 1.52 1.44 -1.15
N ASP A 114 1.04 2.20 -2.14
CA ASP A 114 0.64 1.64 -3.44
C ASP A 114 1.87 0.99 -4.12
N GLN A 115 3.00 1.70 -4.14
CA GLN A 115 4.25 1.20 -4.70
C GLN A 115 4.88 0.12 -3.82
N LEU A 116 4.92 0.33 -2.50
CA LEU A 116 5.46 -0.67 -1.57
C LEU A 116 4.71 -2.00 -1.68
N SER A 117 3.38 -1.96 -1.77
CA SER A 117 2.57 -3.19 -1.90
C SER A 117 2.84 -3.93 -3.21
N ALA A 118 2.94 -3.24 -4.34
CA ALA A 118 3.35 -3.85 -5.60
C ALA A 118 4.79 -4.37 -5.57
N ILE A 119 5.72 -3.63 -4.93
CA ILE A 119 7.10 -4.09 -4.74
C ILE A 119 7.11 -5.38 -3.93
N VAL A 120 6.45 -5.41 -2.78
CA VAL A 120 6.37 -6.61 -1.95
C VAL A 120 5.75 -7.77 -2.72
N ALA A 121 4.57 -7.56 -3.33
CA ALA A 121 3.83 -8.59 -4.06
C ALA A 121 4.68 -9.24 -5.16
N THR A 122 5.30 -8.43 -6.03
CA THR A 122 6.17 -8.92 -7.10
C THR A 122 7.40 -9.67 -6.57
N ASN A 123 8.00 -9.20 -5.49
CA ASN A 123 9.20 -9.80 -4.92
C ASN A 123 8.93 -11.12 -4.19
N ILE A 124 7.78 -11.27 -3.53
CA ILE A 124 7.37 -12.53 -2.89
C ILE A 124 6.68 -13.50 -3.86
N GLY A 125 6.52 -13.12 -5.14
CA GLY A 125 5.84 -13.94 -6.14
C GLY A 125 4.34 -14.10 -5.89
N ALA A 126 3.66 -13.05 -5.42
CA ALA A 126 2.22 -13.08 -5.18
C ALA A 126 1.44 -13.10 -6.51
N ASP A 127 0.45 -14.00 -6.60
CA ASP A 127 -0.42 -14.11 -7.78
C ASP A 127 -1.34 -12.89 -7.94
N LEU A 128 -1.76 -12.29 -6.82
CA LEU A 128 -2.77 -11.24 -6.77
C LEU A 128 -2.44 -10.16 -5.73
N LEU A 129 -2.50 -8.89 -6.15
CA LEU A 129 -2.48 -7.72 -5.28
C LEU A 129 -3.90 -7.12 -5.21
N ILE A 130 -4.51 -7.12 -4.03
CA ILE A 130 -5.79 -6.42 -3.79
C ILE A 130 -5.48 -5.08 -3.14
N MET A 131 -5.80 -3.99 -3.83
CA MET A 131 -5.63 -2.62 -3.34
C MET A 131 -6.99 -2.03 -2.98
N LEU A 132 -7.19 -1.86 -1.67
CA LEU A 132 -8.39 -1.22 -1.13
C LEU A 132 -8.17 0.30 -1.03
N SER A 133 -9.00 1.07 -1.73
CA SER A 133 -8.94 2.54 -1.76
C SER A 133 -10.28 3.15 -1.39
N ASP A 134 -10.32 4.47 -1.28
CA ASP A 134 -11.53 5.30 -1.20
C ASP A 134 -12.28 5.46 -2.55
N ILE A 135 -11.82 4.81 -3.62
CA ILE A 135 -12.41 4.85 -4.96
C ILE A 135 -12.88 3.47 -5.39
N ASP A 136 -13.92 3.43 -6.22
CA ASP A 136 -14.53 2.17 -6.68
C ASP A 136 -13.69 1.42 -7.72
N GLY A 137 -12.76 2.10 -8.38
CA GLY A 137 -11.85 1.51 -9.36
C GLY A 137 -11.31 2.53 -10.34
N PHE A 138 -10.86 2.07 -11.51
CA PHE A 138 -10.34 2.93 -12.56
C PHE A 138 -11.44 3.34 -13.53
N TYR A 139 -11.50 4.63 -13.88
CA TYR A 139 -12.51 5.20 -14.77
C TYR A 139 -11.89 5.74 -16.04
N ASP A 140 -12.65 5.81 -17.13
CA ASP A 140 -12.26 6.45 -18.39
C ASP A 140 -12.30 8.00 -18.36
N GLY A 141 -12.46 8.57 -17.17
CA GLY A 141 -12.46 10.00 -16.87
C GLY A 141 -12.54 10.22 -15.37
N ASN A 142 -12.52 11.48 -14.90
CA ASN A 142 -12.70 11.77 -13.48
C ASN A 142 -14.19 11.70 -13.11
N PRO A 143 -14.66 10.71 -12.32
CA PRO A 143 -16.07 10.55 -12.00
C PRO A 143 -16.64 11.68 -11.14
N ASN A 144 -15.78 12.44 -10.45
CA ASN A 144 -16.20 13.63 -9.70
C ASN A 144 -16.44 14.85 -10.60
N ALA A 145 -15.92 14.85 -11.82
CA ALA A 145 -16.01 15.96 -12.76
C ALA A 145 -16.88 15.67 -14.00
N ASP A 146 -16.95 14.41 -14.44
CA ASP A 146 -17.82 13.97 -15.53
C ASP A 146 -18.72 12.82 -15.04
N ALA A 147 -20.03 13.09 -14.93
CA ALA A 147 -21.02 12.09 -14.55
C ALA A 147 -21.18 10.95 -15.58
N ARG A 148 -20.58 11.08 -16.77
CA ARG A 148 -20.56 10.03 -17.81
C ARG A 148 -19.34 9.13 -17.71
N ALA A 149 -18.39 9.42 -16.82
CA ALA A 149 -17.22 8.57 -16.63
C ALA A 149 -17.64 7.15 -16.25
N GLN A 150 -17.13 6.17 -16.98
CA GLN A 150 -17.46 4.76 -16.83
C GLN A 150 -16.34 4.02 -16.13
N LEU A 151 -16.73 3.12 -15.22
CA LEU A 151 -15.81 2.23 -14.55
C LEU A 151 -15.26 1.21 -15.56
N LEU A 152 -13.94 1.13 -15.67
CA LEU A 152 -13.22 0.17 -16.49
C LEU A 152 -12.99 -1.11 -15.66
N GLY A 153 -13.83 -2.12 -15.90
CA GLY A 153 -13.81 -3.37 -15.14
C GLY A 153 -12.61 -4.28 -15.41
N HIS A 154 -11.85 -4.05 -16.48
CA HIS A 154 -10.67 -4.84 -16.82
C HIS A 154 -9.67 -4.01 -17.64
N ILE A 155 -8.39 -4.15 -17.33
CA ILE A 155 -7.28 -3.49 -18.03
C ILE A 155 -6.20 -4.55 -18.25
N GLU A 156 -5.91 -4.87 -19.51
CA GLU A 156 -4.87 -5.85 -19.87
C GLU A 156 -3.47 -5.25 -19.85
N LYS A 157 -3.36 -3.93 -20.09
CA LYS A 157 -2.10 -3.22 -20.19
C LYS A 157 -2.23 -1.81 -19.65
N VAL A 158 -1.23 -1.39 -18.88
CA VAL A 158 -1.05 0.01 -18.53
C VAL A 158 -0.16 0.65 -19.60
N ASP A 159 -0.66 1.69 -20.25
CA ASP A 159 0.09 2.42 -21.27
C ASP A 159 -0.14 3.94 -21.18
N GLN A 160 0.41 4.70 -22.14
CA GLN A 160 0.24 6.15 -22.18
C GLN A 160 -1.23 6.58 -22.28
N HIS A 161 -2.12 5.77 -22.85
CA HIS A 161 -3.55 6.07 -22.88
C HIS A 161 -4.14 5.92 -21.48
N THR A 162 -3.85 4.83 -20.77
CA THR A 162 -4.27 4.63 -19.36
C THR A 162 -3.81 5.79 -18.47
N TYR A 163 -2.55 6.21 -18.61
CA TYR A 163 -2.02 7.36 -17.87
C TYR A 163 -2.71 8.69 -18.22
N LYS A 164 -3.12 8.90 -19.48
CA LYS A 164 -3.88 10.09 -19.88
C LYS A 164 -5.27 10.13 -19.25
N LEU A 165 -5.95 8.99 -19.18
CA LEU A 165 -7.26 8.86 -18.53
C LEU A 165 -7.16 9.17 -17.03
N ALA A 166 -6.08 8.72 -16.38
CA ALA A 166 -5.82 9.00 -14.96
C ALA A 166 -5.51 10.47 -14.62
N GLY A 167 -4.92 11.22 -15.55
CA GLY A 167 -4.35 12.55 -15.28
C GLY A 167 -5.28 13.74 -15.56
N GLY A 168 -6.31 13.57 -16.39
CA GLY A 168 -7.08 14.70 -16.93
C GLY A 168 -6.21 15.73 -17.65
N SER A 169 -6.81 16.60 -18.46
CA SER A 169 -6.11 17.75 -19.05
C SER A 169 -5.76 18.77 -17.95
N GLY A 170 -4.70 18.53 -17.16
CA GLY A 170 -4.29 19.47 -16.11
C GLY A 170 -3.14 19.06 -15.20
N SER A 171 -2.96 17.78 -14.85
CA SER A 171 -1.91 17.41 -13.89
C SER A 171 -0.62 16.97 -14.59
N ARG A 172 0.18 17.96 -15.03
CA ARG A 172 1.58 17.72 -15.44
C ARG A 172 2.46 17.19 -14.28
N PHE A 173 1.92 17.19 -13.05
CA PHE A 173 2.56 16.83 -11.78
C PHE A 173 1.61 16.05 -10.85
N GLY A 174 0.88 15.04 -11.34
CA GLY A 174 0.07 14.19 -10.46
C GLY A 174 0.96 13.29 -9.59
N THR A 175 1.29 13.71 -8.37
CA THR A 175 2.15 12.98 -7.41
C THR A 175 1.40 11.93 -6.59
N GLY A 176 0.10 11.71 -6.83
CA GLY A 176 -0.70 10.77 -6.04
C GLY A 176 -2.02 10.33 -6.69
N GLY A 177 -2.76 9.50 -5.97
CA GLY A 177 -4.12 9.11 -6.31
C GLY A 177 -4.18 7.92 -7.27
N MET A 178 -4.47 8.17 -8.54
CA MET A 178 -4.66 7.11 -9.56
C MET A 178 -3.37 6.74 -10.29
N VAL A 179 -2.48 7.71 -10.52
CA VAL A 179 -1.21 7.46 -11.23
C VAL A 179 -0.33 6.46 -10.47
N THR A 180 -0.32 6.52 -9.14
CA THR A 180 0.43 5.59 -8.27
C THR A 180 -0.12 4.18 -8.32
N LYS A 181 -1.46 4.04 -8.45
CA LYS A 181 -2.17 2.76 -8.60
C LYS A 181 -1.92 2.14 -9.96
N LEU A 182 -1.89 2.96 -11.03
CA LEU A 182 -1.51 2.49 -12.36
C LEU A 182 -0.06 2.00 -12.40
N LYS A 183 0.88 2.70 -11.75
CA LYS A 183 2.27 2.21 -11.63
C LYS A 183 2.36 0.89 -10.86
N ALA A 184 1.54 0.71 -9.82
CA ALA A 184 1.45 -0.55 -9.08
C ALA A 184 0.90 -1.68 -9.97
N ALA A 185 -0.14 -1.40 -10.76
CA ALA A 185 -0.73 -2.33 -11.70
C ALA A 185 0.25 -2.71 -12.81
N GLU A 186 0.95 -1.74 -13.40
CA GLU A 186 2.00 -1.96 -14.41
C GLU A 186 3.07 -2.91 -13.89
N ARG A 187 3.58 -2.68 -12.67
CA ARG A 187 4.55 -3.57 -12.02
C ARG A 187 4.01 -4.99 -11.81
N MET A 188 2.75 -5.14 -11.42
CA MET A 188 2.14 -6.47 -11.26
C MET A 188 2.00 -7.19 -12.60
N ILE A 189 1.54 -6.50 -13.64
CA ILE A 189 1.40 -7.04 -15.00
C ILE A 189 2.75 -7.48 -15.56
N ASP A 190 3.80 -6.66 -15.40
CA ASP A 190 5.16 -6.99 -15.84
C ASP A 190 5.73 -8.23 -15.13
N ALA A 191 5.26 -8.51 -13.92
CA ALA A 191 5.61 -9.70 -13.14
C ALA A 191 4.68 -10.91 -13.42
N ASN A 192 3.78 -10.83 -14.41
CA ASN A 192 2.71 -11.80 -14.69
C ASN A 192 1.74 -12.05 -13.52
N GLY A 193 1.62 -11.09 -12.60
CA GLY A 193 0.63 -11.10 -11.53
C GLY A 193 -0.59 -10.26 -11.88
N GLN A 194 -1.61 -10.32 -11.03
CA GLN A 194 -2.84 -9.56 -11.18
C GLN A 194 -2.97 -8.49 -10.10
N MET A 195 -3.66 -7.40 -10.42
CA MET A 195 -4.01 -6.37 -9.45
C MET A 195 -5.51 -6.08 -9.52
N ILE A 196 -6.15 -5.97 -8.35
CA ILE A 196 -7.53 -5.52 -8.20
C ILE A 196 -7.51 -4.20 -7.45
N LEU A 197 -8.16 -3.18 -8.02
CA LEU A 197 -8.45 -1.94 -7.35
C LEU A 197 -9.93 -1.92 -6.97
N ALA A 198 -10.22 -1.79 -5.68
CA ALA A 198 -11.58 -1.86 -5.16
C ALA A 198 -11.79 -0.88 -4.00
N ASN A 199 -13.06 -0.52 -3.76
CA ASN A 199 -13.42 0.33 -2.63
C ASN A 199 -13.25 -0.43 -1.30
N GLY A 200 -12.52 0.15 -0.36
CA GLY A 200 -12.24 -0.41 0.96
C GLY A 200 -13.30 -0.12 2.03
N ALA A 201 -14.34 0.67 1.72
CA ALA A 201 -15.40 1.02 2.69
C ALA A 201 -16.16 -0.23 3.19
N ASP A 202 -16.37 -1.21 2.32
CA ASP A 202 -16.84 -2.54 2.69
C ASP A 202 -15.73 -3.58 2.42
N PRO A 203 -14.97 -3.98 3.46
CA PRO A 203 -13.86 -4.91 3.30
C PRO A 203 -14.31 -6.33 2.92
N THR A 204 -15.61 -6.66 2.99
CA THR A 204 -16.11 -7.96 2.54
C THR A 204 -15.97 -8.15 1.04
N ILE A 205 -15.68 -7.08 0.28
CA ILE A 205 -15.38 -7.14 -1.15
C ILE A 205 -14.23 -8.11 -1.48
N ILE A 206 -13.29 -8.31 -0.55
CA ILE A 206 -12.16 -9.24 -0.73
C ILE A 206 -12.64 -10.67 -1.01
N PHE A 207 -13.79 -11.09 -0.46
CA PHE A 207 -14.33 -12.44 -0.66
C PHE A 207 -14.93 -12.69 -2.06
N LYS A 208 -14.98 -11.65 -2.92
CA LYS A 208 -15.49 -11.77 -4.29
C LYS A 208 -14.41 -12.15 -5.30
N PHE A 209 -13.14 -12.18 -4.88
CA PHE A 209 -11.98 -12.37 -5.73
C PHE A 209 -11.31 -13.71 -5.49
#